data_AF-A0A4U9UT30-F1
#
_entry.id   AF-A0A4U9UT30-F1
#
_cell.length_a   1.000
_cell.length_b   1.000
_cell.length_c   1.000
_cell.angle_alpha   90.00
_cell.angle_beta   90.00
_cell.angle_gamma   90.00
#
_symmetry.space_group_name_H-M   'P 1'
#
loop_
_entity.id
_entity.type
_entity.pdbx_description
1 polymer ?
#
loop_
_entity_poly.entity_id
_entity_poly.type
_entity_poly.pdbx_seq_one_letter_code
_entity_poly.pdbx_strand_id
1 'polypeptide(L)'
;MFSILLLSVYLISTTELGQLLKFPILIEHYFDHKEKNPEVTVLQFLEVHYAGNHLENHPHDDDYEQDKQLPFIVHIDVLNISFVLASPFSIDIETKKLVGKEPKTLPLDDTFSDNNYLSAIWQPPKFC
;
A
#
# COMPACT_ATOMS: atom_id res chain seq x y z
N MET A 1 7.25 18.90 -29.48
CA MET A 1 5.81 18.87 -29.10
C MET A 1 5.53 17.78 -28.07
N PHE A 2 5.87 16.52 -28.35
CA PHE A 2 5.66 15.42 -27.39
C PHE A 2 6.41 15.61 -26.06
N SER A 3 7.69 16.03 -26.10
CA SER A 3 8.48 16.28 -24.89
C SER A 3 7.92 17.41 -24.03
N ILE A 4 7.31 18.43 -24.65
CA ILE A 4 6.69 19.55 -23.92
C ILE A 4 5.44 19.04 -23.21
N LEU A 5 4.62 18.25 -23.89
CA LEU A 5 3.43 17.64 -23.27
C LEU A 5 3.82 16.74 -22.09
N LEU A 6 4.83 15.87 -22.26
CA LEU A 6 5.32 15.01 -21.18
C LEU A 6 5.88 15.81 -20.01
N LEU A 7 6.62 16.89 -20.29
CA LEU A 7 7.14 17.80 -19.26
C LEU A 7 6.00 18.50 -18.53
N SER A 8 4.97 18.99 -19.24
CA SER A 8 3.81 19.62 -18.62
C SER A 8 3.06 18.65 -17.71
N VAL A 9 2.80 17.43 -18.18
CA VAL A 9 2.15 16.39 -17.35
C VAL A 9 3.00 16.06 -16.13
N TYR A 10 4.31 15.91 -16.29
CA TYR A 10 5.23 15.66 -15.19
C TYR A 10 5.20 16.78 -14.16
N LEU A 11 5.33 18.04 -14.58
CA LEU A 11 5.30 19.20 -13.68
C LEU A 11 3.96 19.31 -12.96
N ILE A 12 2.83 19.17 -13.65
CA ILE A 12 1.50 19.22 -13.02
C ILE A 12 1.29 18.06 -12.03
N SER A 13 1.86 16.88 -12.30
CA SER A 13 1.69 15.70 -11.44
C SER A 13 2.62 15.68 -10.23
N THR A 14 3.79 16.30 -10.33
CA THR A 14 4.84 16.25 -9.29
C THR A 14 5.00 17.55 -8.51
N THR A 15 4.31 18.62 -8.92
CA THR A 15 4.29 19.90 -8.22
C THR A 15 2.86 20.40 -8.04
N GLU A 16 2.69 21.47 -7.28
CA GLU A 16 1.38 22.10 -7.05
C GLU A 16 0.89 22.97 -8.22
N LEU A 17 1.49 22.90 -9.42
CA LEU A 17 1.03 23.69 -10.58
C LEU A 17 -0.44 23.45 -10.92
N GLY A 18 -0.99 22.27 -10.59
CA GLY A 18 -2.42 21.99 -10.72
C GLY A 18 -3.32 22.94 -9.91
N GLN A 19 -2.83 23.51 -8.80
CA GLN A 19 -3.58 24.50 -8.00
C GLN A 19 -3.87 25.77 -8.80
N LEU A 20 -3.06 26.10 -9.83
CA LEU A 20 -3.33 27.25 -10.70
C LEU A 20 -4.67 27.13 -11.44
N LEU A 21 -5.18 25.92 -11.64
CA LEU A 21 -6.49 25.70 -12.25
C LEU A 21 -7.65 26.16 -11.36
N LYS A 22 -7.40 26.40 -10.06
CA LYS A 22 -8.39 26.93 -9.10
C LYS A 22 -8.42 28.47 -9.06
N PHE A 23 -7.63 29.18 -9.86
CA PHE A 23 -7.68 30.64 -9.95
C PHE A 23 -9.08 31.21 -10.24
N PRO A 24 -9.94 30.58 -11.07
CA PRO A 24 -11.32 31.07 -11.24
C PRO A 24 -12.10 31.14 -9.93
N ILE A 25 -11.91 30.17 -9.03
CA ILE A 25 -12.58 30.11 -7.72
C ILE A 25 -12.09 31.26 -6.82
N LEU A 26 -10.78 31.56 -6.85
CA LEU A 26 -10.22 32.70 -6.13
C LEU A 26 -10.83 34.03 -6.57
N ILE A 27 -11.04 34.19 -7.89
CA ILE A 27 -11.64 35.40 -8.46
C ILE A 27 -13.10 35.52 -8.04
N GLU A 28 -13.87 34.43 -8.09
CA GLU A 28 -15.27 34.38 -7.65
C GLU A 28 -15.39 34.76 -6.17
N HIS A 29 -14.60 34.13 -5.30
CA HIS A 29 -14.58 34.44 -3.86
C HIS A 29 -14.20 35.89 -3.57
N TYR A 30 -13.24 36.46 -4.32
CA TYR A 30 -12.92 37.89 -4.20
C TYR A 30 -14.13 38.79 -4.52
N PHE A 31 -14.92 38.45 -5.53
CA PHE A 31 -16.13 39.22 -5.87
C PHE A 31 -17.20 39.09 -4.79
N ASP A 32 -17.36 37.93 -4.16
CA ASP A 32 -18.26 37.76 -3.01
C ASP A 32 -17.86 38.67 -1.83
N HIS A 33 -16.55 38.76 -1.52
CA HIS A 33 -16.04 39.70 -0.54
C HIS A 33 -16.25 41.17 -0.96
N LYS A 34 -16.12 41.47 -2.26
CA LYS A 34 -16.33 42.81 -2.80
C LYS A 34 -17.79 43.25 -2.75
N GLU A 35 -18.73 42.32 -2.90
CA GLU A 35 -20.16 42.58 -2.75
C GLU A 35 -20.52 42.85 -1.29
N LYS A 36 -19.99 42.05 -0.35
CA LYS A 36 -20.20 42.23 1.09
C LYS A 36 -19.50 43.49 1.63
N ASN A 37 -18.31 43.81 1.12
CA ASN A 37 -17.51 44.96 1.52
C ASN A 37 -16.87 45.64 0.29
N PRO A 38 -17.51 46.70 -0.25
CA PRO A 38 -17.02 47.41 -1.43
C PRO A 38 -15.64 48.05 -1.29
N GLU A 39 -15.14 48.26 -0.08
CA GLU A 39 -13.82 48.87 0.17
C GLU A 39 -12.67 47.83 0.15
N VAL A 40 -12.99 46.53 0.14
CA VAL A 40 -11.94 45.49 0.15
C VAL A 40 -11.11 45.56 -1.12
N THR A 41 -9.78 45.56 -0.95
CA THR A 41 -8.82 45.49 -2.05
C THR A 41 -8.36 44.06 -2.26
N VAL A 42 -7.85 43.76 -3.47
CA VAL A 42 -7.28 42.43 -3.77
C VAL A 42 -6.16 42.06 -2.78
N LEU A 43 -5.31 43.01 -2.41
CA LEU A 43 -4.23 42.76 -1.45
C LEU A 43 -4.75 42.43 -0.05
N GLN A 44 -5.76 43.15 0.44
CA GLN A 44 -6.38 42.86 1.73
C GLN A 44 -7.08 41.50 1.72
N PHE A 45 -7.77 41.15 0.63
CA PHE A 45 -8.38 39.85 0.47
C PHE A 45 -7.33 38.73 0.51
N LEU A 46 -6.22 38.87 -0.22
CA LEU A 46 -5.12 37.91 -0.18
C LEU A 46 -4.45 37.85 1.19
N GLU A 47 -4.31 38.98 1.89
CA GLU A 47 -3.73 39.02 3.24
C GLU A 47 -4.59 38.22 4.22
N VAL A 48 -5.92 38.40 4.20
CA VAL A 48 -6.82 37.64 5.08
C VAL A 48 -6.69 36.13 4.86
N HIS A 49 -6.58 35.68 3.61
CA HIS A 49 -6.58 34.25 3.31
C HIS A 49 -5.19 33.59 3.31
N TYR A 50 -4.12 34.35 3.05
CA TYR A 50 -2.76 33.82 2.86
C TYR A 50 -1.72 34.37 3.84
N ALA A 51 -2.05 35.36 4.68
CA ALA A 51 -1.14 35.80 5.73
C ALA A 51 -1.20 34.83 6.92
N GLY A 52 -0.26 33.88 6.94
CA GLY A 52 -0.19 32.86 7.99
C GLY A 52 -1.14 31.68 7.73
N ASN A 53 -1.42 30.89 8.77
CA ASN A 53 -2.22 29.68 8.64
C ASN A 53 -3.69 29.99 8.94
N HIS A 54 -4.40 30.50 7.94
CA HIS A 54 -5.80 30.93 8.08
C HIS A 54 -6.70 29.84 8.67
N LEU A 55 -6.53 28.60 8.20
CA LEU A 55 -7.32 27.44 8.65
C LEU A 55 -7.09 27.07 10.13
N GLU A 56 -5.91 27.33 10.70
CA GLU A 56 -5.64 27.06 12.11
C GLU A 56 -6.19 28.16 13.03
N ASN A 57 -6.18 29.40 12.54
CA ASN A 57 -6.60 30.56 13.33
C ASN A 57 -8.11 30.81 13.27
N HIS A 58 -8.78 30.32 12.23
CA HIS A 58 -10.21 30.47 12.01
C HIS A 58 -10.87 29.13 11.65
N PRO A 59 -10.87 28.14 12.56
CA PRO A 59 -11.29 26.79 12.18
C PRO A 59 -12.77 26.65 11.80
N HIS A 60 -13.68 27.59 12.11
CA HIS A 60 -15.14 27.45 11.95
C HIS A 60 -15.87 28.80 11.67
N ASP A 61 -15.43 29.57 10.69
CA ASP A 61 -16.23 30.67 10.11
C ASP A 61 -17.19 30.18 9.02
N ASP A 62 -18.07 31.06 8.55
CA ASP A 62 -19.11 30.74 7.56
C ASP A 62 -18.52 30.37 6.17
N ASP A 63 -17.28 30.78 5.90
CA ASP A 63 -16.52 30.59 4.65
C ASP A 63 -15.45 29.48 4.71
N TYR A 64 -15.24 28.84 5.87
CA TYR A 64 -14.22 27.79 6.06
C TYR A 64 -14.18 26.71 4.95
N GLU A 65 -15.34 26.22 4.50
CA GLU A 65 -15.40 25.22 3.43
C GLU A 65 -15.10 25.80 2.04
N GLN A 66 -15.41 27.08 1.82
CA GLN A 66 -15.06 27.80 0.58
C GLN A 66 -13.55 28.10 0.55
N ASP A 67 -12.96 28.48 1.69
CA ASP A 67 -11.54 28.81 1.79
C ASP A 67 -10.64 27.62 1.48
N LYS A 68 -11.04 26.41 1.88
CA LYS A 68 -10.34 25.17 1.50
C LYS A 68 -10.28 24.93 0.00
N GLN A 69 -11.21 25.51 -0.77
CA GLN A 69 -11.24 25.38 -2.22
C GLN A 69 -10.29 26.37 -2.91
N LEU A 70 -9.79 27.37 -2.19
CA LEU A 70 -8.84 28.33 -2.73
C LEU A 70 -7.51 27.67 -3.10
N PRO A 71 -6.81 28.18 -4.13
CA PRO A 71 -5.52 27.66 -4.54
C PRO A 71 -4.51 27.78 -3.40
N PHE A 72 -3.69 26.75 -3.20
CA PHE A 72 -2.59 26.73 -2.22
C PHE A 72 -2.99 26.84 -0.73
N ILE A 73 -4.28 26.76 -0.39
CA ILE A 73 -4.73 26.65 1.01
C ILE A 73 -4.62 25.20 1.49
N VAL A 74 -5.21 24.26 0.74
CA VAL A 74 -5.05 22.82 0.97
C VAL A 74 -4.11 22.25 -0.09
N HIS A 75 -2.98 21.74 0.37
CA HIS A 75 -1.97 21.09 -0.47
C HIS A 75 -2.48 19.77 -1.04
N ILE A 76 -2.06 19.45 -2.27
CA ILE A 76 -2.43 18.19 -2.92
C ILE A 76 -1.31 17.15 -2.74
N ASP A 77 -1.69 15.88 -2.65
CA ASP A 77 -0.73 14.79 -2.71
C ASP A 77 -0.10 14.73 -4.10
N VAL A 78 1.13 15.21 -4.20
CA VAL A 78 1.92 15.14 -5.43
C VAL A 78 2.48 13.73 -5.63
N LEU A 79 2.62 13.32 -6.89
CA LEU A 79 3.14 12.01 -7.23
C LEU A 79 4.59 11.87 -6.72
N ASN A 80 4.78 10.98 -5.74
CA ASN A 80 6.09 10.64 -5.18
C ASN A 80 6.45 9.19 -5.55
N ILE A 81 7.42 9.03 -6.44
CA ILE A 81 7.94 7.71 -6.82
C ILE A 81 9.27 7.50 -6.08
N SER A 82 9.28 6.58 -5.12
CA SER A 82 10.50 6.14 -4.44
C SER A 82 10.93 4.76 -4.97
N PHE A 83 12.17 4.65 -5.43
CA PHE A 83 12.76 3.36 -5.81
C PHE A 83 13.66 2.89 -4.67
N VAL A 84 13.30 1.78 -4.03
CA VAL A 84 14.16 1.10 -3.06
C VAL A 84 14.88 -0.03 -3.78
N LEU A 85 16.19 0.12 -3.97
CA LEU A 85 17.03 -0.97 -4.46
C LEU A 85 17.28 -1.94 -3.30
N ALA A 86 16.46 -2.99 -3.21
CA ALA A 86 16.68 -4.06 -2.23
C ALA A 86 17.95 -4.83 -2.59
N SER A 87 18.90 -4.94 -1.65
CA SER A 87 20.04 -5.85 -1.81
C SER A 87 19.51 -7.27 -2.00
N PRO A 88 20.07 -8.08 -2.93
CA PRO A 88 19.72 -9.48 -3.02
C PRO A 88 20.04 -10.13 -1.66
N PHE A 89 19.05 -10.78 -1.05
CA PHE A 89 19.25 -11.60 0.15
C PHE A 89 19.24 -13.07 -0.23
N SER A 90 20.12 -13.85 0.36
CA SER A 90 20.20 -15.31 0.19
C SER A 90 19.78 -15.98 1.50
N ILE A 91 18.79 -16.87 1.43
CA ILE A 91 18.38 -17.72 2.55
C ILE A 91 19.14 -19.04 2.43
N ASP A 92 20.09 -19.29 3.32
CA ASP A 92 20.69 -20.63 3.45
C ASP A 92 19.80 -21.50 4.34
N ILE A 93 19.14 -22.47 3.72
CA ILE A 93 18.39 -23.50 4.42
C ILE A 93 19.35 -24.66 4.72
N GLU A 94 19.79 -24.76 5.97
CA GLU A 94 20.57 -25.90 6.43
C GLU A 94 19.67 -27.15 6.46
N THR A 95 19.68 -27.92 5.37
CA THR A 95 19.05 -29.23 5.34
C THR A 95 19.86 -30.16 6.23
N LYS A 96 19.38 -30.40 7.46
CA LYS A 96 19.89 -31.47 8.31
C LYS A 96 19.82 -32.77 7.51
N LYS A 97 20.96 -33.29 7.06
CA LYS A 97 21.04 -34.65 6.53
C LYS A 97 20.50 -35.58 7.60
N LEU A 98 19.34 -36.19 7.36
CA LEU A 98 18.90 -37.34 8.13
C LEU A 98 19.92 -38.44 7.88
N VAL A 99 20.86 -38.61 8.81
CA VAL A 99 21.72 -39.79 8.86
C VAL A 99 20.78 -40.96 9.08
N GLY A 100 20.47 -41.67 7.99
CA GLY A 100 19.65 -42.88 8.04
C GLY A 100 20.29 -43.85 9.03
N LYS A 101 19.55 -44.21 10.08
CA LYS A 101 19.91 -45.39 10.89
C LYS A 101 19.88 -46.59 9.95
N GLU A 102 21.01 -47.27 9.81
CA GLU A 102 21.08 -48.59 9.19
C GLU A 102 19.92 -49.46 9.72
N PRO A 103 19.11 -50.08 8.85
CA PRO A 103 18.04 -50.95 9.30
C PRO A 103 18.66 -52.13 10.03
N LYS A 104 18.34 -52.29 11.32
CA LYS A 104 18.69 -53.50 12.06
C LYS A 104 17.99 -54.67 11.39
N THR A 105 18.74 -55.53 10.71
CA THR A 105 18.22 -56.79 10.20
C THR A 105 17.83 -57.66 11.39
N LEU A 106 16.58 -58.14 11.39
CA LEU A 106 16.12 -59.13 12.37
C LEU A 106 16.79 -60.47 12.03
N PRO A 107 17.40 -61.18 12.98
CA PRO A 107 17.87 -62.54 12.73
C PRO A 107 16.65 -63.42 12.44
N LEU A 108 16.60 -64.00 11.24
CA LEU A 108 15.64 -65.04 10.89
C LEU A 108 16.07 -66.33 11.59
N ASP A 109 15.16 -66.89 12.40
CA ASP A 109 15.41 -68.14 13.11
C ASP A 109 15.14 -69.33 12.18
N ASP A 110 16.22 -69.89 11.62
CA ASP A 110 16.19 -71.04 10.69
C ASP A 110 15.79 -72.37 11.37
N THR A 111 15.46 -72.37 12.66
CA THR A 111 14.99 -73.58 13.37
C THR A 111 13.51 -73.88 13.17
N PHE A 112 12.80 -73.08 12.37
CA PHE A 112 11.39 -73.28 12.08
C PHE A 112 11.17 -74.53 11.20
N SER A 113 10.72 -75.63 11.80
CA SER A 113 10.32 -76.83 11.06
C SER A 113 8.89 -76.70 10.54
N ASP A 114 8.74 -76.73 9.21
CA ASP A 114 7.48 -76.53 8.47
C ASP A 114 6.30 -77.43 8.86
N ASN A 115 6.57 -78.54 9.55
CA ASN A 115 5.56 -79.55 9.87
C ASN A 115 4.82 -79.33 11.20
N ASN A 116 5.34 -78.49 12.11
CA ASN A 116 4.78 -78.36 13.47
C ASN A 116 3.54 -77.47 13.58
N TYR A 117 3.23 -76.69 12.54
CA TYR A 117 2.09 -75.75 12.54
C TYR A 117 1.01 -76.12 11.53
N LEU A 118 1.19 -77.16 10.70
CA LEU A 118 0.18 -77.58 9.72
C LEU A 118 -1.16 -77.95 10.38
N SER A 119 -1.12 -78.46 11.62
CA SER A 119 -2.32 -78.73 12.44
C SER A 119 -2.91 -77.48 13.12
N ALA A 120 -2.14 -76.39 13.20
CA ALA A 120 -2.57 -75.10 13.73
C ALA A 120 -3.08 -74.15 12.63
N ILE A 121 -2.80 -74.45 11.36
CA ILE A 121 -3.40 -73.76 10.23
C ILE A 121 -4.83 -74.26 10.07
N TRP A 122 -5.79 -73.33 10.16
CA TRP A 122 -7.19 -73.62 9.88
C TRP A 122 -7.34 -74.17 8.46
N GLN A 123 -7.87 -75.38 8.33
CA GLN A 123 -8.20 -75.98 7.03
C GLN A 123 -9.70 -75.93 6.79
N PRO A 124 -10.15 -75.58 5.56
CA PRO A 124 -11.57 -75.53 5.25
C PRO A 124 -12.22 -76.92 5.38
N PRO A 125 -13.49 -77.00 5.84
CA PRO A 125 -14.17 -78.26 6.01
C PRO A 125 -14.40 -78.95 4.66
N LYS A 126 -13.98 -80.21 4.56
CA LYS A 126 -14.27 -81.07 3.41
C LYS A 126 -15.64 -81.71 3.63
N PHE A 127 -16.71 -81.14 3.09
CA PHE A 127 -18.01 -81.82 3.03
C PHE A 127 -18.05 -82.76 1.81
N CYS A 128 -18.71 -83.92 2.02
CA CYS A 128 -18.72 -85.11 1.18
C CYS A 128 -19.24 -84.93 -0.24
#